data_AF-A0A1Z1M321-F1
#
_entry.id   AF-A0A1Z1M321-F1
#
_cell.length_a   1.000
_cell.length_b   1.000
_cell.length_c   1.000
_cell.angle_alpha   90.00
_cell.angle_beta   90.00
_cell.angle_gamma   90.00
#
_symmetry.space_group_name_H-M   'P 1'
#
loop_
_entity.id
_entity.type
_entity.pdbx_description
1 polymer ?
#
loop_
_entity_poly.entity_id
_entity_poly.type
_entity_poly.pdbx_seq_one_letter_code
_entity_poly.pdbx_strand_id
1 'polypeptide(L)'
;MISTSDFFTVSFQGKWFTQTNTHLLKEKKQKVFLKELCILTNKAKDKSSITKKDENSVIINIDNRNFIKLLKVHKQTKLRVTINAIFQPINYNLFKINYSIIKNKYIYEEYIYFVNNNLMFSMGLVKSIYNNKYYGTVVTSYIRLMS
;
A
#
# COMPACT_ATOMS: atom_id res chain seq x y z
N MET A 1 19.73 15.24 6.73
CA MET A 1 18.42 14.62 7.03
C MET A 1 17.77 14.33 5.67
N ILE A 2 17.57 13.05 5.31
CA ILE A 2 16.98 12.68 4.01
C ILE A 2 15.50 13.06 4.04
N SER A 3 15.00 13.76 3.03
CA SER A 3 13.57 14.11 3.00
C SER A 3 12.73 12.83 2.89
N THR A 4 11.52 12.82 3.45
CA THR A 4 10.64 11.64 3.40
C THR A 4 10.45 11.13 1.96
N SER A 5 10.37 12.05 0.99
CA SER A 5 10.29 11.72 -0.44
C SER A 5 11.54 11.00 -0.99
N ASP A 6 12.73 11.38 -0.53
CA ASP A 6 13.98 10.76 -0.98
C ASP A 6 14.13 9.36 -0.37
N PHE A 7 13.69 9.18 0.88
CA PHE A 7 13.64 7.86 1.51
C PHE A 7 12.75 6.88 0.74
N PHE A 8 11.52 7.28 0.37
CA PHE A 8 10.63 6.42 -0.41
C PHE A 8 11.23 6.05 -1.77
N THR A 9 11.86 7.02 -2.43
CA THR A 9 12.44 6.81 -3.76
C THR A 9 13.58 5.80 -3.70
N VAL A 10 14.49 5.95 -2.74
CA VAL A 10 15.67 5.08 -2.61
C VAL A 10 15.31 3.70 -2.06
N SER A 11 14.44 3.63 -1.05
CA SER A 11 14.18 2.39 -0.32
C SER A 11 13.23 1.44 -1.05
N PHE A 12 12.30 1.93 -1.87
CA PHE A 12 11.33 1.07 -2.57
C PHE A 12 11.72 0.75 -4.02
N GLN A 13 12.57 1.55 -4.66
CA GLN A 13 12.89 1.34 -6.07
C GLN A 13 13.60 0.00 -6.28
N GLY A 14 13.15 -0.76 -7.28
CA GLY A 14 13.77 -2.02 -7.67
C GLY A 14 12.77 -3.14 -7.95
N LYS A 15 13.30 -4.34 -8.16
CA LYS A 15 12.51 -5.57 -8.30
C LYS A 15 12.41 -6.26 -6.94
N TRP A 16 11.20 -6.67 -6.60
CA TRP A 16 10.87 -7.30 -5.31
C TRP A 16 10.11 -8.59 -5.57
N PHE A 17 10.49 -9.65 -4.90
CA PHE A 17 9.64 -10.79 -4.69
C PHE A 17 8.72 -10.51 -3.50
N THR A 18 7.43 -10.75 -3.66
CA THR A 18 6.42 -10.48 -2.65
C THR A 18 5.68 -11.76 -2.31
N GLN A 19 5.49 -11.99 -1.02
CA GLN A 19 4.60 -13.01 -0.49
C GLN A 19 3.58 -12.34 0.42
N THR A 20 2.32 -12.37 -0.01
CA THR A 20 1.19 -11.77 0.70
C THR A 20 0.30 -12.86 1.29
N ASN A 21 0.14 -12.84 2.61
CA ASN A 21 -0.76 -13.68 3.38
C ASN A 21 -1.98 -12.86 3.80
N THR A 22 -3.14 -13.18 3.26
CA THR A 22 -4.41 -12.50 3.61
C THR A 22 -5.26 -13.42 4.47
N HIS A 23 -5.64 -12.95 5.65
CA HIS A 23 -6.56 -13.64 6.56
C HIS A 23 -7.89 -12.89 6.64
N LEU A 24 -8.99 -13.56 6.27
CA LEU A 24 -10.35 -13.04 6.41
C LEU A 24 -10.95 -13.59 7.71
N LEU A 25 -11.15 -12.70 8.70
CA LEU A 25 -11.50 -13.08 10.07
C LEU A 25 -12.85 -13.78 10.16
N LYS A 26 -13.87 -13.25 9.47
CA LYS A 26 -15.24 -13.80 9.51
C LYS A 26 -15.32 -15.22 8.94
N GLU A 27 -14.58 -15.46 7.86
CA GLU A 27 -14.60 -16.76 7.16
C GLU A 27 -13.51 -17.72 7.67
N LYS A 28 -12.62 -17.25 8.55
CA LYS A 28 -11.40 -17.97 8.97
C LYS A 28 -10.59 -18.51 7.78
N LYS A 29 -10.60 -17.78 6.66
CA LYS A 29 -9.90 -18.18 5.43
C LYS A 29 -8.57 -17.47 5.34
N GLN A 30 -7.56 -18.22 4.91
CA GLN A 30 -6.26 -17.70 4.51
C GLN A 30 -6.10 -17.84 3.00
N LYS A 31 -5.46 -16.83 2.38
CA LYS A 31 -4.98 -16.91 1.00
C LYS A 31 -3.55 -16.43 0.94
N VAL A 32 -2.72 -17.15 0.18
CA VAL A 32 -1.33 -16.81 -0.05
C VAL A 32 -1.15 -16.42 -1.51
N PHE A 33 -0.47 -15.32 -1.75
CA PHE A 33 -0.15 -14.82 -3.10
C PHE A 33 1.34 -14.56 -3.21
N LEU A 34 1.95 -15.11 -4.25
CA LEU A 34 3.35 -14.88 -4.60
C LEU A 34 3.40 -14.06 -5.88
N LYS A 35 4.24 -13.02 -5.93
CA LYS A 35 4.36 -12.15 -7.10
C LYS A 35 5.71 -11.44 -7.14
N GLU A 36 6.25 -11.25 -8.34
CA GLU A 36 7.29 -10.25 -8.59
C GLU A 36 6.67 -8.87 -8.83
N LEU A 37 7.20 -7.88 -8.12
CA LEU A 37 6.80 -6.49 -8.15
C LEU A 37 8.00 -5.64 -8.57
N CYS A 38 7.88 -4.96 -9.71
CA CYS A 38 8.84 -3.95 -10.13
C CYS A 38 8.31 -2.57 -9.73
N ILE A 39 9.02 -1.88 -8.85
CA ILE A 39 8.72 -0.51 -8.43
C ILE A 39 9.69 0.42 -9.15
N LEU A 40 9.15 1.20 -10.09
CA LEU A 40 9.88 2.23 -10.81
C LEU A 40 9.39 3.59 -10.34
N THR A 41 10.26 4.37 -9.70
CA THR A 41 10.00 5.73 -9.26
C THR A 41 10.32 6.69 -10.40
N ASN A 42 9.47 6.72 -11.42
CA ASN A 42 9.56 7.79 -12.42
C ASN A 42 8.97 9.07 -11.84
N LYS A 43 9.72 10.18 -11.92
CA LYS A 43 9.16 11.54 -11.85
C LYS A 43 8.31 11.80 -13.09
N ALA A 44 7.25 11.03 -13.30
CA ALA A 44 6.38 11.18 -14.46
C ALA A 44 5.44 12.39 -14.24
N LYS A 45 5.32 13.23 -15.27
CA LYS A 45 4.37 14.37 -15.38
C LYS A 45 2.89 13.94 -15.40
N ASP A 46 2.55 12.74 -14.95
CA ASP A 46 1.23 12.14 -15.09
C ASP A 46 0.43 12.16 -13.78
N LYS A 47 -0.68 12.92 -13.82
CA LYS A 47 -1.95 12.96 -13.03
C LYS A 47 -2.06 12.49 -11.57
N SER A 48 -1.13 11.72 -11.01
CA SER A 48 -1.01 11.57 -9.57
C SER A 48 -0.43 12.84 -8.99
N SER A 49 -1.30 13.69 -8.43
CA SER A 49 -0.87 14.90 -7.75
C SER A 49 -0.64 14.62 -6.28
N ILE A 50 0.49 15.11 -5.77
CA ILE A 50 0.64 15.39 -4.34
C ILE A 50 -0.35 16.52 -4.06
N THR A 51 -1.47 16.21 -3.43
CA THR A 51 -2.49 17.23 -3.13
C THR A 51 -2.15 18.03 -1.88
N LYS A 52 -1.36 17.43 -0.98
CA LYS A 52 -0.84 18.10 0.21
C LYS A 52 0.45 17.42 0.67
N LYS A 53 1.44 18.23 1.00
CA LYS A 53 2.67 17.81 1.68
C LYS A 53 2.82 18.71 2.90
N ASP A 54 2.83 18.13 4.09
CA ASP A 54 3.29 18.78 5.30
C ASP A 54 4.45 17.98 5.90
N GLU A 55 5.02 18.46 6.99
CA GLU A 55 6.20 17.84 7.62
C GLU A 55 5.94 16.39 8.05
N ASN A 56 4.68 16.05 8.32
CA ASN A 56 4.29 14.78 8.92
C ASN A 56 3.54 13.86 7.97
N SER A 57 3.11 14.37 6.81
CA SER A 57 2.30 13.60 5.88
C SER A 57 2.44 13.98 4.41
N VAL A 58 2.32 12.97 3.57
CA VAL A 58 2.19 13.13 2.11
C VAL A 58 0.85 12.53 1.71
N ILE A 59 -0.02 13.34 1.09
CA ILE A 59 -1.27 12.88 0.49
C ILE A 59 -1.02 12.69 -1.01
N ILE A 60 -1.18 11.45 -1.47
CA ILE A 60 -1.03 11.09 -2.87
C ILE A 60 -2.38 10.65 -3.40
N ASN A 61 -2.86 11.34 -4.45
CA ASN A 61 -3.98 10.86 -5.25
C ASN A 61 -3.46 9.92 -6.33
N ILE A 62 -3.83 8.65 -6.28
CA ILE A 62 -3.43 7.68 -7.30
C ILE A 62 -4.65 7.38 -8.20
N ASP A 63 -4.62 7.88 -9.45
CA ASP A 63 -5.58 7.45 -10.50
C ASP A 63 -5.09 6.13 -11.12
N ASN A 64 -5.47 4.99 -10.52
CA ASN A 64 -5.06 3.68 -11.01
C ASN A 64 -6.18 2.97 -11.77
N ARG A 65 -6.31 3.28 -13.06
CA ARG A 65 -7.25 2.60 -13.96
C ARG A 65 -6.97 1.09 -14.13
N ASN A 66 -5.76 0.63 -13.80
CA ASN A 66 -5.32 -0.75 -13.98
C ASN A 66 -5.52 -1.65 -12.74
N PHE A 67 -5.78 -1.07 -11.55
CA PHE A 67 -6.06 -1.85 -10.34
C PHE A 67 -7.30 -2.77 -10.51
N ILE A 68 -8.22 -2.36 -11.38
CA ILE A 68 -9.40 -3.12 -11.81
C ILE A 68 -9.03 -4.48 -12.42
N LYS A 69 -7.95 -4.55 -13.21
CA LYS A 69 -7.53 -5.80 -13.87
C LYS A 69 -6.92 -6.80 -12.88
N LEU A 70 -6.25 -6.32 -11.83
CA LEU A 70 -5.59 -7.17 -10.83
C LEU A 70 -6.57 -7.83 -9.84
N LEU A 71 -7.75 -7.24 -9.63
CA LEU A 71 -8.71 -7.76 -8.63
C LEU A 71 -9.63 -8.88 -9.15
N LYS A 72 -9.63 -9.24 -10.45
CA LYS A 72 -10.47 -10.29 -11.07
C LYS A 72 -11.87 -10.42 -10.43
N VAL A 73 -12.51 -9.29 -10.09
CA VAL A 73 -13.89 -9.31 -9.58
C VAL A 73 -14.79 -9.43 -10.79
N HIS A 74 -15.54 -10.53 -10.87
CA HIS A 74 -16.58 -10.78 -11.86
C HIS A 74 -17.72 -9.75 -11.76
N LYS A 75 -17.48 -8.54 -12.26
CA LYS A 75 -18.44 -7.60 -12.84
C LYS A 75 -17.64 -6.39 -13.28
N GLN A 76 -17.65 -6.12 -14.59
CA GLN A 76 -17.11 -4.88 -15.16
C GLN A 76 -17.93 -3.68 -14.62
N THR A 77 -17.58 -3.18 -13.45
CA THR A 77 -17.90 -1.81 -13.07
C THR A 77 -16.61 -1.01 -13.24
N LYS A 78 -16.65 0.00 -14.12
CA LYS A 78 -15.58 1.00 -14.28
C LYS A 78 -15.50 1.81 -12.97
N LEU A 79 -14.90 1.24 -11.94
CA LEU A 79 -14.66 1.92 -10.67
C LEU A 79 -13.45 2.84 -10.85
N ARG A 80 -13.70 4.12 -11.11
CA ARG A 80 -12.70 5.17 -10.83
C ARG A 80 -12.52 5.21 -9.32
N VAL A 81 -11.49 4.54 -8.82
CA VAL A 81 -11.15 4.51 -7.40
C VAL A 81 -10.07 5.56 -7.17
N THR A 82 -10.44 6.69 -6.60
CA THR A 82 -9.45 7.59 -5.99
C THR A 82 -9.07 7.00 -4.64
N ILE A 83 -7.79 6.65 -4.50
CA ILE A 83 -7.21 6.20 -3.24
C ILE A 83 -6.46 7.40 -2.66
N ASN A 84 -6.88 7.83 -1.48
CA ASN A 84 -6.11 8.77 -0.67
C ASN A 84 -5.18 7.94 0.22
N ALA A 85 -3.88 8.04 0.00
CA ALA A 85 -2.86 7.46 0.86
C ALA A 85 -2.24 8.56 1.71
N ILE A 86 -2.27 8.41 3.03
CA ILE A 86 -1.60 9.29 4.00
C ILE A 86 -0.44 8.52 4.61
N PHE A 87 0.78 8.95 4.29
CA PHE A 87 2.01 8.37 4.84
C PHE A 87 2.40 9.11 6.10
N GLN A 88 2.62 8.39 7.20
CA GLN A 88 3.04 8.94 8.48
C GLN A 88 4.24 8.15 9.01
N PRO A 89 5.41 8.77 9.18
CA PRO A 89 6.53 8.13 9.86
C PRO A 89 6.16 7.92 11.34
N ILE A 90 6.36 6.70 11.86
CA ILE A 90 6.25 6.41 13.29
C ILE A 90 7.66 6.37 13.92
N ASN A 91 8.60 5.72 13.23
CA ASN A 91 10.01 5.67 13.59
C ASN A 91 10.86 5.54 12.32
N TYR A 92 12.18 5.59 12.45
CA TYR A 92 13.15 5.54 11.34
C TYR A 92 12.89 4.41 10.33
N ASN A 93 12.46 3.24 10.82
CA ASN A 93 12.20 2.05 10.01
C ASN A 93 10.73 1.62 10.01
N LEU A 94 9.80 2.43 10.53
CA LEU A 94 8.39 2.09 10.61
C LEU A 94 7.51 3.24 10.11
N PHE A 95 6.73 2.93 9.09
CA PHE A 95 5.80 3.86 8.47
C PHE A 95 4.38 3.33 8.59
N LYS A 96 3.43 4.24 8.78
CA LYS A 96 2.01 3.96 8.68
C LYS A 96 1.45 4.58 7.42
N ILE A 97 0.64 3.83 6.70
CA ILE A 97 -0.09 4.29 5.52
C ILE A 97 -1.56 4.05 5.75
N ASN A 98 -2.35 5.12 5.70
CA ASN A 98 -3.79 5.01 5.71
C ASN A 98 -4.32 5.15 4.29
N TYR A 99 -4.93 4.09 3.78
CA TYR A 99 -5.62 4.08 2.50
C TYR A 99 -7.11 4.27 2.76
N SER A 100 -7.64 5.38 2.28
CA SER A 100 -9.09 5.60 2.21
C SER A 100 -9.52 5.63 0.74
N ILE A 101 -10.42 4.73 0.38
CA ILE A 101 -11.13 4.80 -0.88
C ILE A 101 -12.33 5.71 -0.66
N ILE A 102 -12.39 6.82 -1.40
CA ILE A 102 -13.34 7.94 -1.20
C ILE A 102 -14.83 7.50 -1.24
N LYS A 103 -15.13 6.26 -1.66
CA LYS A 103 -16.50 5.70 -1.73
C LYS A 103 -16.72 4.38 -0.99
N ASN A 104 -15.77 3.87 -0.22
CA ASN A 104 -15.91 2.55 0.44
C ASN A 104 -16.19 2.64 1.94
N LYS A 105 -16.92 1.63 2.42
CA LYS A 105 -17.26 1.39 3.83
C LYS A 105 -16.09 0.89 4.69
N TYR A 106 -14.88 0.93 4.16
CA TYR A 106 -13.69 0.29 4.73
C TYR A 106 -12.48 1.22 4.66
N ILE A 107 -11.68 1.18 5.72
CA ILE A 107 -10.34 1.76 5.77
C ILE A 107 -9.35 0.59 5.73
N TYR A 108 -8.31 0.76 4.92
CA TYR A 108 -7.14 -0.11 4.97
C TYR A 108 -5.99 0.66 5.58
N GLU A 109 -5.44 0.12 6.66
CA GLU A 109 -4.35 0.71 7.41
C GLU A 109 -3.15 -0.23 7.31
N GLU A 110 -2.04 0.24 6.78
CA GLU A 110 -0.84 -0.57 6.56
C GLU A 110 0.35 -0.02 7.33
N TYR A 111 1.03 -0.90 8.04
CA TYR A 111 2.29 -0.62 8.71
C TYR A 111 3.40 -1.25 7.90
N ILE A 112 4.34 -0.45 7.42
CA ILE A 112 5.50 -0.90 6.65
C ILE A 112 6.74 -0.78 7.53
N TYR A 113 7.38 -1.92 7.78
CA TYR A 113 8.59 -2.05 8.56
C TYR A 113 9.78 -2.42 7.67
N PHE A 114 10.82 -1.59 7.70
CA PHE A 114 12.07 -1.81 7.00
C PHE A 114 13.04 -2.56 7.91
N VAL A 115 13.38 -3.80 7.53
CA VAL A 115 14.48 -4.50 8.19
C VAL A 115 15.80 -3.98 7.66
N ASN A 116 15.92 -3.89 6.34
CA ASN A 116 17.06 -3.32 5.61
C ASN A 116 16.66 -3.02 4.15
N ASN A 117 17.64 -2.64 3.31
CA ASN A 117 17.40 -2.28 1.91
C ASN A 117 16.93 -3.44 1.00
N ASN A 118 16.99 -4.67 1.49
CA ASN A 118 16.64 -5.90 0.78
C ASN A 118 15.43 -6.62 1.36
N LEU A 119 14.97 -6.23 2.54
CA LEU A 119 13.89 -6.90 3.26
C LEU A 119 12.98 -5.89 3.96
N MET A 120 11.70 -6.00 3.65
CA MET A 120 10.64 -5.20 4.24
C MET A 120 9.45 -6.10 4.55
N PHE A 121 8.74 -5.78 5.62
CA PHE A 121 7.47 -6.39 5.94
C PHE A 121 6.39 -5.32 5.96
N SER A 122 5.17 -5.70 5.60
CA SER A 122 4.00 -4.89 5.89
C SER A 122 2.92 -5.70 6.58
N MET A 123 2.17 -5.00 7.44
CA MET A 123 0.97 -5.52 8.08
C MET A 123 -0.17 -4.55 7.84
N GLY A 124 -1.12 -5.01 7.04
CA GLY A 124 -2.36 -4.34 6.71
C GLY A 124 -3.54 -4.81 7.56
N LEU A 125 -4.37 -3.88 7.98
CA LEU A 125 -5.62 -4.11 8.70
C LEU A 125 -6.77 -3.53 7.89
N VAL A 126 -7.78 -4.35 7.59
CA VAL A 126 -9.02 -3.91 6.97
C VAL A 126 -10.07 -3.74 8.06
N LYS A 127 -10.56 -2.51 8.27
CA LYS A 127 -11.60 -2.19 9.26
C LYS A 127 -12.78 -1.47 8.59
N SER A 128 -14.00 -1.69 9.07
CA SER A 128 -15.14 -0.89 8.61
C SER A 128 -15.17 0.47 9.31
N ILE A 129 -15.53 1.49 8.54
CA ILE A 129 -15.67 2.87 9.05
C ILE A 129 -16.87 3.04 9.99
N TYR A 130 -17.89 2.18 9.91
CA TYR A 130 -19.14 2.38 10.64
C TYR A 130 -19.13 1.79 12.04
N ASN A 131 -18.49 0.63 12.20
CA ASN A 131 -18.53 -0.14 13.45
C ASN A 131 -17.14 -0.45 14.01
N ASN A 132 -16.08 0.05 13.36
CA ASN A 132 -14.68 -0.18 13.72
C ASN A 132 -14.29 -1.67 13.86
N LYS A 133 -15.07 -2.58 13.26
CA LYS A 133 -14.76 -4.03 13.29
C LYS A 133 -13.70 -4.34 12.23
N TYR A 134 -12.79 -5.23 12.59
CA TYR A 134 -11.79 -5.77 11.68
C TYR A 134 -12.39 -6.91 10.84
N TYR A 135 -12.09 -6.88 9.54
CA TYR A 135 -12.57 -7.88 8.56
C TYR A 135 -11.46 -8.81 8.12
N GLY A 136 -10.23 -8.32 8.12
CA GLY A 136 -9.09 -9.11 7.74
C GLY A 136 -7.77 -8.42 8.02
N THR A 137 -6.73 -9.23 7.97
CA THR A 137 -5.34 -8.80 8.04
C THR A 137 -4.64 -9.25 6.77
N VAL A 138 -3.63 -8.48 6.38
CA VAL A 138 -2.77 -8.78 5.23
C VAL A 138 -1.35 -8.64 5.74
N VAL A 139 -0.55 -9.70 5.66
CA VAL A 139 0.88 -9.64 5.97
C VAL A 139 1.64 -9.84 4.69
N THR A 140 2.51 -8.90 4.31
CA THR A 140 3.33 -9.03 3.12
C THR A 140 4.80 -8.99 3.49
N SER A 141 5.58 -9.94 2.98
CA SER A 141 7.04 -9.84 2.96
C SER A 141 7.51 -9.43 1.58
N TYR A 142 8.46 -8.51 1.53
CA TYR A 142 9.08 -8.00 0.32
C TYR A 142 10.58 -8.32 0.40
N ILE A 143 11.05 -9.17 -0.51
CA ILE A 143 12.46 -9.53 -0.63
C ILE A 143 12.97 -8.93 -1.93
N ARG A 144 13.99 -8.10 -1.86
CA ARG A 144 14.56 -7.49 -3.06
C ARG A 144 15.25 -8.57 -3.88
N LEU A 145 14.94 -8.62 -5.16
CA LEU A 145 15.64 -9.48 -6.10
C LEU A 145 16.96 -8.81 -6.44
N MET A 146 18.07 -9.51 -6.21
CA MET A 146 19.37 -9.06 -6.68
C MET A 146 19.33 -9.06 -8.21
N SER A 147 19.62 -7.90 -8.80
CA SER A 147 19.85 -7.73 -10.23
C SER A 147 21.33 -7.59 -10.50
#